data_AF-A0A0B8QPQ0-F1
#
_entry.id   AF-A0A0B8QPQ0-F1
#
_cell.length_a   1.000
_cell.length_b   1.000
_cell.length_c   1.000
_cell.angle_alpha   90.00
_cell.angle_beta   90.00
_cell.angle_gamma   90.00
#
_symmetry.space_group_name_H-M   'P 1'
#
loop_
_entity.id
_entity.type
_entity.pdbx_description
1 polymer ?
#
loop_
_entity_poly.entity_id
_entity_poly.type
_entity_poly.pdbx_seq_one_letter_code
_entity_poly.pdbx_strand_id
1 'polypeptide(L)'
;MAALDVVKRRLDNCNIGDAVLELHSHKANKKSVLSSLEDTLLQASPVTPQRSEDIEQLVALRSRLDAYTKAVNTPVAETGVTYQVALGHAMQREEKLEGLDKSILPKVTEPVANWTHSQYTKSLGYVQELVDYLEEHDAPTNNLYHSTKLTEFSPAKHSQATNLAKELINSQQGFVESVAELNQQAELANEVKCYESALTALNSLEHIANKPELMGIDVSKELWLERGEQILEQARLGAKLQGSKSGLEQEFAPQAFEHDWTLARGVFATTGKKWWRFLSGDFRRYKATFAGLRKNGLSGDVDEWLSSIDAIQTLKTEQNNFIDSASRQSGP
;
A
#
# COMPACT_ATOMS: atom_id res chain seq x y z
N MET A 1 -56.74 -49.59 -56.67
CA MET A 1 -56.24 -48.29 -57.18
C MET A 1 -56.08 -47.35 -55.99
N ALA A 2 -54.90 -47.35 -55.34
CA ALA A 2 -54.67 -46.62 -54.07
C ALA A 2 -53.29 -45.92 -54.02
N ALA A 3 -52.30 -46.40 -54.77
CA ALA A 3 -50.96 -45.82 -54.76
C ALA A 3 -50.87 -44.47 -55.50
N LEU A 4 -51.52 -44.34 -56.65
CA LEU A 4 -51.45 -43.12 -57.47
C LEU A 4 -52.19 -41.94 -56.81
N ASP A 5 -53.37 -42.18 -56.23
CA ASP A 5 -54.11 -41.16 -55.49
C ASP A 5 -53.32 -40.64 -54.27
N VAL A 6 -52.54 -41.52 -53.62
CA VAL A 6 -51.64 -41.12 -52.51
C VAL A 6 -50.47 -40.29 -53.03
N VAL A 7 -49.94 -40.59 -54.22
CA VAL A 7 -48.88 -39.80 -54.86
C VAL A 7 -49.41 -38.41 -55.23
N LYS A 8 -50.59 -38.32 -55.88
CA LYS A 8 -51.20 -37.03 -56.22
C LYS A 8 -51.45 -36.18 -54.97
N ARG A 9 -52.09 -36.75 -53.94
CA ARG A 9 -52.35 -36.02 -52.69
C ARG A 9 -51.06 -35.51 -52.03
N ARG A 10 -49.96 -36.25 -52.12
CA ARG A 10 -48.65 -35.79 -51.61
C ARG A 10 -48.09 -34.63 -52.45
N LEU A 11 -48.27 -34.67 -53.77
CA LEU A 11 -47.85 -33.59 -54.67
C LEU A 11 -48.69 -32.33 -54.46
N ASP A 12 -49.99 -32.48 -54.26
CA ASP A 12 -50.89 -31.37 -53.91
C ASP A 12 -50.48 -30.73 -52.58
N ASN A 13 -50.15 -31.53 -51.56
CA ASN A 13 -49.66 -31.04 -50.27
C ASN A 13 -48.31 -30.30 -50.37
N CYS A 14 -47.52 -30.55 -51.41
CA CYS A 14 -46.27 -29.85 -51.68
C CYS A 14 -46.45 -28.66 -52.63
N ASN A 15 -47.68 -28.27 -52.97
CA ASN A 15 -48.03 -27.21 -53.94
C ASN A 15 -47.44 -27.42 -55.35
N ILE A 16 -47.14 -28.67 -55.72
CA ILE A 16 -46.66 -29.05 -57.07
C ILE A 16 -47.72 -29.92 -57.78
N GLY A 17 -48.86 -30.15 -57.11
CA GLY A 17 -50.00 -30.90 -57.61
C GLY A 17 -50.45 -30.44 -58.99
N ASP A 18 -50.61 -29.13 -59.19
CA ASP A 18 -51.16 -28.56 -60.42
C ASP A 18 -50.26 -28.75 -61.66
N ALA A 19 -49.00 -29.14 -61.47
CA ALA A 19 -48.09 -29.53 -62.56
C ALA A 19 -48.28 -30.98 -63.04
N VAL A 20 -49.16 -31.76 -62.41
CA VAL A 20 -49.34 -33.20 -62.67
C VAL A 20 -50.74 -33.52 -63.18
N LEU A 21 -50.80 -34.05 -64.41
CA LEU A 21 -52.04 -34.49 -65.06
C LEU A 21 -52.33 -35.98 -64.79
N GLU A 22 -53.50 -36.29 -64.24
CA GLU A 22 -53.91 -37.67 -63.99
C GLU A 22 -54.59 -38.29 -65.23
N LEU A 23 -53.90 -39.19 -65.93
CA LEU A 23 -54.42 -39.80 -67.16
C LEU A 23 -55.08 -41.17 -66.96
N HIS A 24 -54.84 -41.83 -65.83
CA HIS A 24 -55.21 -43.24 -65.65
C HIS A 24 -56.22 -43.51 -64.54
N SER A 25 -56.90 -42.51 -63.96
CA SER A 25 -57.89 -42.78 -62.92
C SER A 25 -59.21 -43.32 -63.50
N HIS A 26 -59.84 -44.31 -62.84
CA HIS A 26 -61.21 -44.74 -63.18
C HIS A 26 -62.25 -43.61 -63.02
N LYS A 27 -61.86 -42.44 -62.51
CA LYS A 27 -62.63 -41.20 -62.39
C LYS A 27 -62.30 -40.14 -63.45
N ALA A 28 -61.28 -40.36 -64.29
CA ALA A 28 -60.87 -39.41 -65.31
C ALA A 28 -61.86 -39.44 -66.49
N ASN A 29 -62.52 -38.30 -66.74
CA ASN A 29 -63.38 -38.10 -67.90
C ASN A 29 -62.87 -36.89 -68.72
N LYS A 30 -63.28 -36.78 -69.99
CA LYS A 30 -62.80 -35.71 -70.90
C LYS A 30 -62.98 -34.31 -70.29
N LYS A 31 -64.04 -34.09 -69.51
CA LYS A 31 -64.33 -32.80 -68.87
C LYS A 31 -63.36 -32.52 -67.71
N SER A 32 -63.04 -33.53 -66.89
CA SER A 32 -62.10 -33.36 -65.77
C SER A 32 -60.67 -33.12 -66.26
N VAL A 33 -60.24 -33.82 -67.33
CA VAL A 33 -58.90 -33.62 -67.92
C VAL A 33 -58.76 -32.23 -68.54
N LEU A 34 -59.79 -31.75 -69.24
CA LEU A 34 -59.79 -30.39 -69.82
C LEU A 34 -59.81 -29.31 -68.74
N SER A 35 -60.59 -29.49 -67.67
CA SER A 35 -60.59 -28.57 -66.52
C SER A 35 -59.21 -28.48 -65.89
N SER A 36 -58.55 -29.61 -65.61
CA SER A 36 -57.20 -29.58 -65.03
C SER A 36 -56.18 -28.92 -65.95
N LEU A 37 -56.27 -29.12 -67.27
CA LEU A 37 -55.41 -28.42 -68.23
C LEU A 37 -55.68 -26.91 -68.26
N GLU A 38 -56.94 -26.50 -68.21
CA GLU A 38 -57.34 -25.09 -68.13
C GLU A 38 -56.85 -24.45 -66.83
N ASP A 39 -57.05 -25.11 -65.70
CA ASP A 39 -56.60 -24.67 -64.38
C ASP A 39 -55.07 -24.49 -64.36
N THR A 40 -54.29 -25.44 -64.89
CA THR A 40 -52.83 -25.32 -65.02
C THR A 40 -52.42 -24.18 -65.97
N LEU A 41 -53.12 -24.01 -67.10
CA LEU A 41 -52.81 -22.96 -68.08
C LEU A 41 -53.12 -21.55 -67.57
N LEU A 42 -54.13 -21.41 -66.70
CA LEU A 42 -54.56 -20.14 -66.14
C LEU A 42 -53.84 -19.77 -64.83
N GLN A 43 -52.88 -20.58 -64.36
CA GLN A 43 -52.10 -20.25 -63.16
C GLN A 43 -51.27 -18.99 -63.39
N ALA A 44 -51.39 -18.03 -62.46
CA ALA A 44 -50.53 -16.85 -62.44
C ALA A 44 -49.09 -17.26 -62.07
N SER A 45 -48.11 -16.60 -62.68
CA SER A 45 -46.69 -16.83 -62.37
C SER A 45 -46.42 -16.54 -60.87
N PRO A 46 -45.64 -17.38 -60.18
CA PRO A 46 -45.39 -17.21 -58.76
C PRO A 46 -44.70 -15.87 -58.46
N VAL A 47 -45.32 -15.07 -57.60
CA VAL A 47 -44.76 -13.79 -57.15
C VAL A 47 -43.62 -14.08 -56.18
N THR A 48 -42.38 -13.95 -56.65
CA THR A 48 -41.21 -14.05 -55.78
C THR A 48 -41.08 -12.74 -54.99
N PRO A 49 -41.09 -12.76 -53.64
CA PRO A 49 -40.90 -11.54 -52.87
C PRO A 49 -39.54 -10.91 -53.18
N GLN A 50 -39.51 -9.59 -53.37
CA GLN A 50 -38.31 -8.84 -53.68
C GLN A 50 -37.39 -8.77 -52.44
N ARG A 51 -36.44 -9.71 -52.32
CA ARG A 51 -35.50 -9.82 -51.18
C ARG A 51 -34.16 -9.13 -51.41
N SER A 52 -34.09 -8.16 -52.34
CA SER A 52 -32.83 -7.51 -52.73
C SER A 52 -32.14 -6.79 -51.56
N GLU A 53 -32.91 -6.07 -50.73
CA GLU A 53 -32.37 -5.33 -49.59
C GLU A 53 -31.78 -6.26 -48.51
N ASP A 54 -32.49 -7.35 -48.18
CA ASP A 54 -31.99 -8.35 -47.23
C ASP A 54 -30.68 -8.99 -47.72
N ILE A 55 -30.58 -9.27 -49.02
CA ILE A 55 -29.38 -9.83 -49.63
C ILE A 55 -28.22 -8.84 -49.54
N GLU A 56 -28.44 -7.56 -49.82
CA GLU A 56 -27.42 -6.51 -49.68
C GLU A 56 -26.92 -6.37 -48.25
N GLN A 57 -27.84 -6.38 -47.26
CA GLN A 57 -27.48 -6.34 -45.84
C GLN A 57 -26.63 -7.55 -45.43
N LEU A 58 -27.00 -8.75 -45.89
CA LEU A 58 -26.23 -9.97 -45.62
C LEU A 58 -24.82 -9.92 -46.22
N VAL A 59 -24.68 -9.42 -47.45
CA VAL A 59 -23.37 -9.25 -48.10
C VAL A 59 -22.51 -8.24 -47.34
N ALA A 60 -23.09 -7.11 -46.92
CA ALA A 60 -22.38 -6.11 -46.12
C ALA A 60 -21.93 -6.67 -44.76
N LEU A 61 -22.81 -7.40 -44.07
CA LEU A 61 -22.49 -8.01 -42.77
C LEU A 61 -21.38 -9.06 -42.91
N ARG A 62 -21.47 -9.93 -43.93
CA ARG A 62 -20.43 -10.92 -44.24
C ARG A 62 -19.09 -10.24 -44.50
N SER A 63 -19.07 -9.19 -45.32
CA SER A 63 -17.84 -8.44 -45.63
C SER A 63 -17.21 -7.85 -44.36
N ARG A 64 -18.04 -7.36 -43.43
CA ARG A 64 -17.57 -6.84 -42.14
C ARG A 64 -16.99 -7.94 -41.24
N LEU A 65 -17.63 -9.11 -41.18
CA LEU A 65 -17.11 -10.26 -40.43
C LEU A 65 -15.80 -10.79 -41.02
N ASP A 66 -15.72 -10.88 -42.36
CA ASP A 66 -14.51 -11.28 -43.09
C ASP A 66 -13.37 -10.27 -42.86
N ALA A 67 -13.68 -8.96 -42.87
CA ALA A 67 -12.70 -7.92 -42.56
C ALA A 67 -12.21 -7.99 -41.10
N TYR A 68 -13.11 -8.22 -40.14
CA TYR A 68 -12.76 -8.37 -38.73
C TYR A 68 -11.86 -9.60 -38.50
N THR A 69 -12.26 -10.76 -39.02
CA THR A 69 -11.46 -11.99 -38.91
C THR A 69 -10.08 -11.81 -39.54
N LYS A 70 -9.98 -11.15 -40.69
CA LYS A 70 -8.70 -10.81 -41.30
C LYS A 70 -7.87 -9.89 -40.41
N ALA A 71 -8.45 -8.83 -39.86
CA ALA A 71 -7.75 -7.89 -39.00
C ALA A 71 -7.16 -8.55 -37.74
N VAL A 72 -7.95 -9.37 -37.05
CA VAL A 72 -7.54 -10.09 -35.82
C VAL A 72 -6.42 -11.12 -36.09
N ASN A 73 -6.44 -11.74 -37.27
CA ASN A 73 -5.42 -12.71 -37.69
C ASN A 73 -4.23 -12.07 -38.43
N THR A 74 -4.24 -10.75 -38.64
CA THR A 74 -3.09 -10.06 -39.23
C THR A 74 -2.02 -9.88 -38.16
N PRO A 75 -0.73 -10.18 -38.45
CA PRO A 75 0.37 -9.91 -37.55
C PRO A 75 0.46 -8.44 -37.15
N VAL A 76 0.89 -8.19 -35.91
CA VAL A 76 1.24 -6.86 -35.43
C VAL A 76 2.57 -6.47 -36.07
N ALA A 77 2.53 -5.51 -37.00
CA ALA A 77 3.67 -5.10 -37.82
C ALA A 77 4.40 -6.31 -38.44
N GLU A 78 5.73 -6.35 -38.34
CA GLU A 78 6.56 -7.41 -38.92
C GLU A 78 6.98 -8.46 -37.88
N THR A 79 6.34 -8.51 -36.70
CA THR A 79 6.70 -9.43 -35.61
C THR A 79 6.37 -10.89 -35.90
N GLY A 80 5.39 -11.14 -36.76
CA GLY A 80 4.80 -12.46 -36.99
C GLY A 80 3.79 -12.91 -35.93
N VAL A 81 3.52 -12.08 -34.90
CA VAL A 81 2.54 -12.38 -33.85
C VAL A 81 1.20 -11.71 -34.20
N THR A 82 0.14 -12.51 -34.30
CA THR A 82 -1.21 -12.01 -34.59
C THR A 82 -1.83 -11.30 -33.38
N TYR A 83 -2.75 -10.36 -33.61
CA TYR A 83 -3.42 -9.61 -32.53
C TYR A 83 -4.08 -10.55 -31.50
N GLN A 84 -4.76 -11.61 -31.95
CA GLN A 84 -5.39 -12.58 -31.03
C GLN A 84 -4.38 -13.25 -30.08
N VAL A 85 -3.18 -13.57 -30.57
CA VAL A 85 -2.14 -14.22 -29.77
C VAL A 85 -1.56 -13.24 -28.76
N ALA A 86 -1.26 -12.02 -29.21
CA ALA A 86 -0.79 -10.95 -28.34
C ALA A 86 -1.81 -10.63 -27.24
N LEU A 87 -3.10 -10.54 -27.59
CA LEU A 87 -4.19 -10.33 -26.65
C LEU A 87 -4.28 -11.49 -25.64
N GLY A 88 -4.21 -12.74 -26.11
CA GLY A 88 -4.23 -13.92 -25.25
C GLY A 88 -3.09 -13.92 -24.23
N HIS A 89 -1.87 -13.59 -24.67
CA HIS A 89 -0.74 -13.43 -23.75
C HIS A 89 -0.96 -12.27 -22.77
N ALA A 90 -1.45 -11.12 -23.22
CA ALA A 90 -1.73 -9.98 -22.36
C ALA A 90 -2.75 -10.33 -21.26
N MET A 91 -3.86 -10.99 -21.61
CA MET A 91 -4.88 -11.43 -20.66
C MET A 91 -4.33 -12.42 -19.63
N GLN A 92 -3.56 -13.42 -20.06
CA GLN A 92 -2.93 -14.40 -19.15
C GLN A 92 -1.95 -13.73 -18.18
N ARG A 93 -1.24 -12.69 -18.61
CA ARG A 93 -0.33 -11.94 -17.73
C ARG A 93 -1.07 -10.99 -16.81
N GLU A 94 -2.15 -10.38 -17.28
CA GLU A 94 -2.98 -9.51 -16.45
C GLU A 94 -3.61 -10.26 -15.28
N GLU A 95 -4.08 -11.49 -15.50
CA GLU A 95 -4.58 -12.38 -14.44
C GLU A 95 -3.48 -12.70 -13.41
N LYS A 96 -2.26 -13.03 -13.85
CA LYS A 96 -1.12 -13.29 -12.95
C LYS A 96 -0.64 -12.06 -12.18
N LEU A 97 -0.92 -10.87 -12.69
CA LEU A 97 -0.54 -9.59 -12.09
C LEU A 97 -1.66 -8.99 -11.23
N GLU A 98 -2.78 -9.68 -11.06
CA GLU A 98 -3.88 -9.23 -10.23
C GLU A 98 -3.42 -9.04 -8.77
N GLY A 99 -3.75 -7.88 -8.18
CA GLY A 99 -3.34 -7.52 -6.82
C GLY A 99 -1.92 -6.93 -6.68
N LEU A 100 -1.13 -6.89 -7.75
CA LEU A 100 0.16 -6.19 -7.77
C LEU A 100 0.01 -4.74 -8.22
N ASP A 101 0.76 -3.82 -7.61
CA ASP A 101 0.86 -2.45 -8.10
C ASP A 101 1.64 -2.43 -9.42
N LYS A 102 0.91 -2.27 -10.53
CA LYS A 102 1.49 -2.24 -11.89
C LYS A 102 2.48 -1.10 -12.10
N SER A 103 2.52 -0.09 -11.21
CA SER A 103 3.48 1.02 -11.29
C SER A 103 4.94 0.59 -11.08
N ILE A 104 5.17 -0.56 -10.43
CA ILE A 104 6.51 -1.11 -10.16
C ILE A 104 7.09 -1.84 -11.37
N LEU A 105 6.27 -2.17 -12.37
CA LEU A 105 6.71 -2.92 -13.53
C LEU A 105 7.61 -2.05 -14.42
N PRO A 106 8.66 -2.62 -15.04
CA PRO A 106 9.50 -1.88 -15.97
C PRO A 106 8.66 -1.30 -17.09
N LYS A 107 8.79 0.01 -17.32
CA LYS A 107 8.16 0.64 -18.48
C LYS A 107 8.83 0.10 -19.74
N VAL A 108 8.08 -0.61 -20.57
CA VAL A 108 8.53 -0.97 -21.91
C VAL A 108 8.46 0.30 -22.77
N THR A 109 9.62 0.79 -23.22
CA THR A 109 9.70 2.00 -24.06
C THR A 109 9.05 1.77 -25.42
N GLU A 110 8.35 2.78 -25.94
CA GLU A 110 7.69 2.71 -27.25
C GLU A 110 8.56 3.17 -28.45
N PRO A 111 8.23 2.70 -29.68
CA PRO A 111 7.10 1.83 -30.00
C PRO A 111 7.54 0.41 -30.37
N VAL A 112 7.07 -0.56 -29.58
CA VAL A 112 7.00 -2.00 -29.93
C VAL A 112 6.19 -2.24 -31.22
N ALA A 113 5.39 -1.24 -31.62
CA ALA A 113 4.54 -1.27 -32.81
C ALA A 113 5.28 -1.41 -34.15
N ASN A 114 6.61 -1.23 -34.21
CA ASN A 114 7.39 -1.31 -35.45
C ASN A 114 8.46 -2.41 -35.43
N TRP A 115 8.35 -3.39 -34.54
CA TRP A 115 9.34 -4.45 -34.45
C TRP A 115 9.30 -5.39 -35.67
N THR A 116 10.48 -5.70 -36.19
CA THR A 116 10.67 -6.84 -37.09
C THR A 116 10.70 -8.14 -36.29
N HIS A 117 10.45 -9.26 -36.97
CA HIS A 117 10.53 -10.59 -36.36
C HIS A 117 11.88 -10.84 -35.67
N SER A 118 12.99 -10.40 -36.28
CA SER A 118 14.32 -10.55 -35.70
C SER A 118 14.50 -9.74 -34.41
N GLN A 119 14.02 -8.50 -34.37
CA GLN A 119 14.07 -7.66 -33.18
C GLN A 119 13.23 -8.25 -32.04
N TYR A 120 12.02 -8.74 -32.36
CA TYR A 120 11.15 -9.41 -31.40
C TYR A 120 11.82 -10.63 -30.77
N THR A 121 12.31 -11.55 -31.60
CA THR A 121 12.95 -12.79 -31.12
C THR A 121 14.21 -12.51 -30.30
N LYS A 122 15.00 -11.51 -30.68
CA LYS A 122 16.20 -11.12 -29.93
C LYS A 122 15.86 -10.54 -28.55
N SER A 123 14.90 -9.62 -28.48
CA SER A 123 14.43 -9.04 -27.21
C SER A 123 13.82 -10.11 -26.30
N LEU A 124 13.02 -11.02 -26.86
CA LEU A 124 12.47 -12.15 -26.11
C LEU A 124 13.57 -13.04 -25.54
N GLY A 125 14.63 -13.29 -26.31
CA GLY A 125 15.80 -14.04 -25.85
C GLY A 125 16.48 -13.40 -24.62
N TYR A 126 16.71 -12.08 -24.64
CA TYR A 126 17.29 -11.38 -23.49
C TYR A 126 16.38 -11.42 -22.25
N VAL A 127 15.07 -11.31 -22.43
CA VAL A 127 14.12 -11.41 -21.30
C VAL A 127 14.12 -12.82 -20.74
N GLN A 128 14.15 -13.85 -21.60
CA GLN A 128 14.19 -15.24 -21.14
C GLN A 128 15.49 -15.54 -20.39
N GLU A 129 16.64 -15.10 -20.90
CA GLU A 129 17.93 -15.25 -20.22
C GLU A 129 17.91 -14.60 -18.81
N LEU A 130 17.30 -13.42 -18.69
CA LEU A 130 17.13 -12.77 -17.38
C LEU A 130 16.21 -13.57 -16.46
N VAL A 131 15.11 -14.11 -16.96
CA VAL A 131 14.18 -14.95 -16.17
C VAL A 131 14.90 -16.20 -15.68
N ASP A 132 15.59 -16.91 -16.57
CA ASP A 132 16.32 -18.13 -16.24
C ASP A 132 17.40 -17.85 -15.18
N TYR A 133 18.12 -16.73 -15.31
CA TYR A 133 19.12 -16.29 -14.32
C TYR A 133 18.50 -16.01 -12.95
N LEU A 134 17.35 -15.33 -12.91
CA LEU A 134 16.66 -15.01 -11.65
C LEU A 134 16.01 -16.25 -11.00
N GLU A 135 15.60 -17.24 -11.80
CA GLU A 135 15.11 -18.52 -11.28
C GLU A 135 16.25 -19.34 -10.63
N GLU A 136 17.48 -19.26 -11.15
CA GLU A 136 18.64 -19.95 -10.58
C GLU A 136 19.26 -19.23 -9.37
N HIS A 137 19.27 -17.89 -9.37
CA HIS A 137 20.04 -17.08 -8.41
C HIS A 137 19.22 -16.20 -7.47
N ASP A 138 17.89 -16.31 -7.49
CA ASP A 138 16.94 -15.47 -6.74
C ASP A 138 17.01 -13.97 -7.11
N ALA A 139 16.22 -13.15 -6.40
CA ALA A 139 16.22 -11.71 -6.57
C ALA A 139 17.61 -11.11 -6.27
N PRO A 140 18.10 -10.13 -7.07
CA PRO A 140 19.41 -9.52 -6.87
C PRO A 140 19.59 -8.89 -5.48
N THR A 141 18.50 -8.45 -4.85
CA THR A 141 18.48 -7.90 -3.48
C THR A 141 18.82 -8.93 -2.40
N ASN A 142 18.67 -10.22 -2.68
CA ASN A 142 19.02 -11.30 -1.75
C ASN A 142 20.51 -11.66 -1.81
N ASN A 143 21.24 -11.15 -2.81
CA ASN A 143 22.68 -11.37 -2.91
C ASN A 143 23.41 -10.63 -1.78
N LEU A 144 24.30 -11.30 -1.04
CA LEU A 144 25.09 -10.69 0.04
C LEU A 144 25.90 -9.46 -0.40
N TYR A 145 26.19 -9.36 -1.70
CA TYR A 145 26.93 -8.28 -2.31
C TYR A 145 26.02 -7.31 -3.07
N HIS A 146 24.69 -7.36 -2.93
CA HIS A 146 23.74 -6.54 -3.72
C HIS A 146 23.99 -5.02 -3.62
N SER A 147 24.63 -4.57 -2.54
CA SER A 147 24.97 -3.17 -2.28
C SER A 147 26.33 -2.75 -2.87
N THR A 148 27.09 -3.70 -3.41
CA THR A 148 28.38 -3.42 -4.03
C THR A 148 28.22 -2.69 -5.35
N LYS A 149 29.12 -1.75 -5.62
CA LYS A 149 29.24 -1.06 -6.92
C LYS A 149 30.45 -1.56 -7.71
N LEU A 150 31.10 -2.64 -7.25
CA LEU A 150 32.26 -3.19 -7.90
C LEU A 150 31.84 -3.90 -9.18
N THR A 151 32.33 -3.41 -10.32
CA THR A 151 32.18 -4.06 -11.62
C THR A 151 33.24 -5.14 -11.86
N GLU A 152 34.35 -5.08 -11.13
CA GLU A 152 35.48 -6.01 -11.24
C GLU A 152 36.07 -6.38 -9.87
N PHE A 153 36.33 -7.67 -9.69
CA PHE A 153 36.90 -8.25 -8.47
C PHE A 153 38.17 -9.04 -8.79
N SER A 154 39.33 -8.39 -8.64
CA SER A 154 40.64 -8.99 -8.96
C SER A 154 41.17 -9.87 -7.83
N PRO A 155 42.12 -10.78 -8.10
CA PRO A 155 42.77 -11.58 -7.06
C PRO A 155 43.41 -10.73 -5.95
N ALA A 156 43.98 -9.58 -6.29
CA ALA A 156 44.54 -8.65 -5.30
C ALA A 156 43.47 -8.10 -4.35
N LYS A 157 42.29 -7.72 -4.87
CA LYS A 157 41.15 -7.31 -4.04
C LYS A 157 40.62 -8.46 -3.19
N HIS A 158 40.61 -9.67 -3.73
CA HIS A 158 40.23 -10.87 -2.97
C HIS A 158 41.16 -11.11 -1.77
N SER A 159 42.47 -11.04 -1.98
CA SER A 159 43.45 -11.16 -0.90
C SER A 159 43.29 -10.05 0.14
N GLN A 160 43.08 -8.80 -0.29
CA GLN A 160 42.84 -7.68 0.61
C GLN A 160 41.56 -7.86 1.43
N ALA A 161 40.44 -8.21 0.79
CA ALA A 161 39.17 -8.44 1.46
C ALA A 161 39.26 -9.59 2.48
N THR A 162 40.00 -10.65 2.12
CA THR A 162 40.24 -11.78 3.03
C THR A 162 41.05 -11.36 4.25
N ASN A 163 42.06 -10.50 4.08
CA ASN A 163 42.84 -9.98 5.20
C ASN A 163 42.00 -9.08 6.11
N LEU A 164 41.23 -8.15 5.54
CA LEU A 164 40.32 -7.28 6.29
C LEU A 164 39.26 -8.07 7.05
N ALA A 165 38.71 -9.13 6.45
CA ALA A 165 37.75 -10.00 7.11
C ALA A 165 38.37 -10.72 8.32
N LYS A 166 39.63 -11.19 8.21
CA LYS A 166 40.37 -11.79 9.33
C LYS A 166 40.63 -10.77 10.44
N GLU A 167 41.07 -9.57 10.09
CA GLU A 167 41.29 -8.47 11.05
C GLU A 167 40.00 -8.09 11.78
N LEU A 168 38.87 -8.06 11.07
CA LEU A 168 37.56 -7.81 11.65
C LEU A 168 37.15 -8.89 12.64
N ILE A 169 37.32 -10.17 12.29
CA ILE A 169 37.02 -11.30 13.20
C ILE A 169 37.87 -11.20 14.46
N ASN A 170 39.17 -10.95 14.33
CA ASN A 170 40.06 -10.81 15.47
C ASN A 170 39.68 -9.62 16.37
N SER A 171 39.34 -8.48 15.76
CA SER A 171 38.90 -7.29 16.51
C SER A 171 37.57 -7.53 17.23
N GLN A 172 36.65 -8.24 16.58
CA GLN A 172 35.36 -8.60 17.15
C GLN A 172 35.52 -9.56 18.34
N GLN A 173 36.41 -10.56 18.22
CA GLN A 173 36.72 -11.48 19.30
C GLN A 173 37.36 -10.74 20.49
N GLY A 174 38.36 -9.90 20.26
CA GLY A 174 39.00 -9.11 21.32
C GLY A 174 38.04 -8.16 22.02
N PHE A 175 37.09 -7.56 21.28
CA PHE A 175 36.01 -6.76 21.86
C PHE A 175 35.09 -7.60 22.77
N VAL A 176 34.63 -8.77 22.29
CA VAL A 176 33.78 -9.66 23.08
C VAL A 176 34.49 -10.11 24.37
N GLU A 177 35.76 -10.50 24.27
CA GLU A 177 36.57 -10.90 25.43
C GLU A 177 36.73 -9.76 26.44
N SER A 178 37.03 -8.54 25.97
CA SER A 178 37.18 -7.36 26.84
C SER A 178 35.88 -7.01 27.56
N VAL A 179 34.75 -7.06 26.85
CA VAL A 179 33.44 -6.79 27.46
C VAL A 179 33.04 -7.90 28.43
N ALA A 180 33.34 -9.17 28.11
CA ALA A 180 33.07 -10.29 29.01
C ALA A 180 33.83 -10.15 30.34
N GLU A 181 35.10 -9.74 30.29
CA GLU A 181 35.91 -9.48 31.48
C GLU A 181 35.30 -8.36 32.35
N LEU A 182 34.94 -7.23 31.75
CA LEU A 182 34.28 -6.12 32.46
C LEU A 182 32.93 -6.54 33.05
N ASN A 183 32.15 -7.31 32.29
CA ASN A 183 30.85 -7.82 32.72
C ASN A 183 30.99 -8.74 33.95
N GLN A 184 32.04 -9.58 33.98
CA GLN A 184 32.36 -10.40 35.14
C GLN A 184 32.80 -9.57 36.35
N GLN A 185 33.65 -8.56 36.15
CA GLN A 185 34.10 -7.65 37.21
C GLN A 185 32.95 -6.83 37.82
N ALA A 186 31.94 -6.51 37.02
CA ALA A 186 30.72 -5.83 37.45
C ALA A 186 29.68 -6.78 38.07
N GLU A 187 29.98 -8.08 38.18
CA GLU A 187 29.10 -9.13 38.72
C GLU A 187 27.72 -9.18 38.03
N LEU A 188 27.68 -8.88 36.73
CA LEU A 188 26.45 -8.93 35.95
C LEU A 188 26.08 -10.39 35.62
N ALA A 189 24.81 -10.73 35.80
CA ALA A 189 24.30 -12.09 35.57
C ALA A 189 24.28 -12.52 34.09
N ASN A 190 24.35 -11.56 33.17
CA ASN A 190 24.23 -11.83 31.73
C ASN A 190 25.52 -12.41 31.17
N GLU A 191 25.43 -13.44 30.34
CA GLU A 191 26.58 -14.09 29.73
C GLU A 191 26.95 -13.44 28.39
N VAL A 192 28.24 -13.18 28.16
CA VAL A 192 28.76 -12.54 26.94
C VAL A 192 29.46 -13.58 26.08
N LYS A 193 28.79 -14.03 24.99
CA LYS A 193 29.29 -15.10 24.09
C LYS A 193 29.57 -14.66 22.67
N CYS A 194 28.87 -13.62 22.23
CA CYS A 194 28.93 -13.11 20.87
C CYS A 194 28.86 -11.59 20.87
N TYR A 195 29.10 -11.00 19.70
CA TYR A 195 29.12 -9.55 19.53
C TYR A 195 27.84 -8.85 19.97
N GLU A 196 26.67 -9.43 19.67
CA GLU A 196 25.38 -8.86 20.08
C GLU A 196 25.20 -8.85 21.61
N SER A 197 25.53 -9.96 22.27
CA SER A 197 25.52 -10.01 23.74
C SER A 197 26.55 -9.06 24.37
N ALA A 198 27.71 -8.86 23.73
CA ALA A 198 28.71 -7.90 24.17
C ALA A 198 28.20 -6.45 24.05
N LEU A 199 27.52 -6.08 22.96
CA LEU A 199 26.91 -4.74 22.85
C LEU A 199 25.87 -4.50 23.96
N THR A 200 25.05 -5.51 24.27
CA THR A 200 24.03 -5.42 25.32
C THR A 200 24.66 -5.26 26.71
N ALA A 201 25.70 -6.04 27.00
CA ALA A 201 26.45 -5.93 28.25
C ALA A 201 27.18 -4.58 28.36
N LEU A 202 27.77 -4.09 27.27
CA LEU A 202 28.45 -2.80 27.24
C LEU A 202 27.51 -1.64 27.58
N ASN A 203 26.29 -1.62 27.04
CA ASN A 203 25.29 -0.61 27.41
C ASN A 203 24.98 -0.63 28.92
N SER A 204 24.88 -1.83 29.51
CA SER A 204 24.64 -1.98 30.96
C SER A 204 25.83 -1.49 31.78
N LEU A 205 27.05 -1.84 31.36
CA LEU A 205 28.30 -1.38 31.96
C LEU A 205 28.43 0.15 31.86
N GLU A 206 28.03 0.76 30.75
CA GLU A 206 28.01 2.21 30.57
C GLU A 206 27.04 2.88 31.55
N HIS A 207 25.86 2.29 31.80
CA HIS A 207 24.96 2.78 32.83
C HIS A 207 25.55 2.69 34.24
N ILE A 208 26.30 1.62 34.55
CA ILE A 208 27.00 1.48 35.83
C ILE A 208 28.10 2.51 35.96
N ALA A 209 28.87 2.75 34.90
CA ALA A 209 29.96 3.73 34.88
C ALA A 209 29.44 5.17 35.04
N ASN A 210 28.29 5.47 34.45
CA ASN A 210 27.66 6.79 34.50
C ASN A 210 26.64 6.94 35.65
N LYS A 211 26.54 5.97 36.57
CA LYS A 211 25.57 6.06 37.67
C LYS A 211 25.91 7.26 38.57
N PRO A 212 24.90 8.04 39.03
CA PRO A 212 25.14 9.06 40.03
C PRO A 212 25.58 8.42 41.36
N GLU A 213 26.14 9.20 42.28
CA GLU A 213 26.44 8.69 43.62
C GLU A 213 25.15 8.21 44.31
N LEU A 214 25.03 6.89 44.50
CA LEU A 214 23.86 6.25 45.12
C LEU A 214 23.99 6.15 46.65
N MET A 215 24.79 7.01 47.27
CA MET A 215 25.01 7.02 48.72
C MET A 215 23.67 7.16 49.46
N GLY A 216 23.35 6.19 50.32
CA GLY A 216 22.11 6.15 51.10
C GLY A 216 20.93 5.48 50.41
N ILE A 217 21.09 4.99 49.17
CA ILE A 217 20.08 4.19 48.48
C ILE A 217 20.45 2.72 48.60
N ASP A 218 19.56 1.94 49.21
CA ASP A 218 19.72 0.49 49.32
C ASP A 218 19.33 -0.17 47.98
N VAL A 219 20.33 -0.36 47.12
CA VAL A 219 20.17 -0.92 45.77
C VAL A 219 19.91 -2.43 45.76
N SER A 220 20.08 -3.14 46.88
CA SER A 220 19.87 -4.59 46.96
C SER A 220 18.47 -4.99 47.44
N LYS A 221 17.57 -4.02 47.70
CA LYS A 221 16.17 -4.33 48.06
C LYS A 221 15.45 -5.02 46.91
N GLU A 222 14.83 -6.16 47.21
CA GLU A 222 13.94 -6.89 46.27
C GLU A 222 12.80 -6.01 45.73
N LEU A 223 12.42 -4.97 46.46
CA LEU A 223 11.43 -3.99 46.06
C LEU A 223 11.73 -3.32 44.70
N TRP A 224 13.01 -3.18 44.32
CA TRP A 224 13.42 -2.67 43.00
C TRP A 224 13.00 -3.60 41.86
N LEU A 225 12.98 -4.92 42.10
CA LEU A 225 12.54 -5.91 41.13
C LEU A 225 11.01 -6.05 41.13
N GLU A 226 10.39 -6.07 42.31
CA GLU A 226 8.93 -6.24 42.45
C GLU A 226 8.14 -5.02 41.94
N ARG A 227 8.65 -3.81 42.17
CA ARG A 227 7.97 -2.54 41.85
C ARG A 227 8.75 -1.68 40.87
N GLY A 228 9.71 -2.27 40.14
CA GLY A 228 10.62 -1.52 39.26
C GLY A 228 9.90 -0.62 38.25
N GLU A 229 8.85 -1.12 37.60
CA GLU A 229 8.07 -0.33 36.65
C GLU A 229 7.37 0.87 37.30
N GLN A 230 6.79 0.68 38.50
CA GLN A 230 6.12 1.74 39.25
C GLN A 230 7.11 2.80 39.72
N ILE A 231 8.29 2.38 40.20
CA ILE A 231 9.36 3.30 40.61
C ILE A 231 9.85 4.11 39.43
N LEU A 232 10.02 3.47 38.27
CA LEU A 232 10.47 4.12 37.05
C LEU A 232 9.41 5.10 36.51
N GLU A 233 8.13 4.74 36.58
CA GLU A 233 7.02 5.65 36.26
C GLU A 233 7.03 6.88 37.16
N GLN A 234 7.15 6.70 38.48
CA GLN A 234 7.25 7.82 39.43
C GLN A 234 8.49 8.68 39.16
N ALA A 235 9.65 8.07 38.88
CA ALA A 235 10.86 8.82 38.53
C ALA A 235 10.69 9.64 37.24
N ARG A 236 10.04 9.08 36.21
CA ARG A 236 9.73 9.79 34.96
C ARG A 236 8.77 10.96 35.20
N LEU A 237 7.72 10.74 36.01
CA LEU A 237 6.78 11.80 36.39
C LEU A 237 7.50 12.93 37.14
N GLY A 238 8.37 12.58 38.10
CA GLY A 238 9.18 13.54 38.83
C GLY A 238 10.13 14.33 37.91
N ALA A 239 10.82 13.66 36.99
CA ALA A 239 11.70 14.32 36.02
C ALA A 239 10.94 15.26 35.07
N LYS A 240 9.76 14.84 34.58
CA LYS A 240 8.88 15.68 33.76
C LYS A 240 8.41 16.91 34.55
N LEU A 241 7.97 16.72 35.79
CA LEU A 241 7.55 17.80 36.70
C LEU A 241 8.69 18.80 36.94
N GLN A 242 9.90 18.30 37.22
CA GLN A 242 11.08 19.13 37.43
C GLN A 242 11.44 19.93 36.16
N GLY A 243 11.33 19.32 34.97
CA GLY A 243 11.53 19.98 33.69
C GLY A 243 10.51 21.10 33.45
N SER A 244 9.22 20.81 33.59
CA SER A 244 8.13 21.79 33.47
C SER A 244 8.28 22.95 34.46
N LYS A 245 8.62 22.63 35.71
CA LYS A 245 8.87 23.63 36.76
C LYS A 245 10.06 24.52 36.41
N SER A 246 11.19 23.94 36.00
CA SER A 246 12.41 24.69 35.67
C SER A 246 12.18 25.64 34.49
N GLY A 247 11.41 25.23 33.47
CA GLY A 247 11.04 26.09 32.35
C GLY A 247 10.19 27.29 32.80
N LEU A 248 9.17 27.04 33.62
CA LEU A 248 8.31 28.12 34.15
C LEU A 248 9.07 29.03 35.13
N GLU A 249 10.01 28.50 35.92
CA GLU A 249 10.84 29.29 36.83
C GLU A 249 11.79 30.23 36.10
N GLN A 250 12.15 29.98 34.84
CA GLN A 250 12.90 30.95 34.03
C GLN A 250 12.04 32.15 33.63
N GLU A 251 10.73 31.94 33.46
CA GLU A 251 9.79 32.94 32.97
C GLU A 251 9.10 33.74 34.10
N PHE A 252 8.80 33.09 35.22
CA PHE A 252 7.97 33.63 36.29
C PHE A 252 8.71 33.76 37.62
N ALA A 253 8.30 34.77 38.40
CA ALA A 253 8.73 34.93 39.79
C ALA A 253 8.08 33.85 40.69
N PRO A 254 8.69 33.48 41.83
CA PRO A 254 8.14 32.44 42.72
C PRO A 254 6.67 32.67 43.14
N GLN A 255 6.27 33.93 43.32
CA GLN A 255 4.91 34.32 43.69
C GLN A 255 3.86 33.95 42.61
N ALA A 256 4.27 33.76 41.35
CA ALA A 256 3.38 33.36 40.28
C ALA A 256 2.79 31.95 40.49
N PHE A 257 3.53 31.05 41.14
CA PHE A 257 3.10 29.67 41.37
C PHE A 257 2.08 29.56 42.52
N GLU A 258 2.06 30.56 43.41
CA GLU A 258 1.10 30.67 44.51
C GLU A 258 -0.14 31.49 44.12
N HIS A 259 -0.06 32.31 43.07
CA HIS A 259 -1.12 33.19 42.62
C HIS A 259 -2.34 32.41 42.08
N ASP A 260 -3.55 32.86 42.40
CA ASP A 260 -4.77 32.33 41.81
C ASP A 260 -5.04 32.96 40.44
N TRP A 261 -4.69 32.22 39.39
CA TRP A 261 -4.88 32.64 38.01
C TRP A 261 -6.30 32.47 37.47
N THR A 262 -7.24 31.90 38.23
CA THR A 262 -8.58 31.53 37.73
C THR A 262 -9.31 32.70 37.09
N LEU A 263 -9.30 33.86 37.76
CA LEU A 263 -9.95 35.07 37.25
C LEU A 263 -9.19 35.69 36.07
N ALA A 264 -7.85 35.73 36.14
CA ALA A 264 -7.01 36.26 35.06
C ALA A 264 -7.18 35.44 33.77
N ARG A 265 -7.17 34.11 33.88
CA ARG A 265 -7.43 33.15 32.80
C ARG A 265 -8.79 33.40 32.16
N GLY A 266 -9.85 33.54 32.97
CA GLY A 266 -11.20 33.81 32.48
C GLY A 266 -11.29 35.10 31.67
N VAL A 267 -10.65 36.18 32.14
CA VAL A 267 -10.63 37.48 31.46
C VAL A 267 -9.82 37.42 30.16
N PHE A 268 -8.66 36.76 30.14
CA PHE A 268 -7.86 36.59 28.93
C PHE A 268 -8.57 35.73 27.88
N ALA A 269 -9.23 34.65 28.28
CA ALA A 269 -9.94 33.75 27.37
C ALA A 269 -11.18 34.42 26.73
N THR A 270 -11.87 35.28 27.48
CA THR A 270 -13.11 35.93 27.01
C THR A 270 -12.85 37.29 26.39
N THR A 271 -12.33 38.23 27.18
CA THR A 271 -12.16 39.63 26.80
C THR A 271 -10.88 39.83 26.02
N GLY A 272 -9.82 39.07 26.32
CA GLY A 272 -8.52 39.20 25.66
C GLY A 272 -8.52 38.93 24.16
N LYS A 273 -9.52 38.20 23.65
CA LYS A 273 -9.72 37.94 22.20
C LYS A 273 -10.54 39.01 21.48
N LYS A 274 -11.09 40.00 22.19
CA LYS A 274 -11.94 41.05 21.60
C LYS A 274 -11.11 42.25 21.16
N TRP A 275 -11.51 42.88 20.05
CA TRP A 275 -10.82 44.08 19.54
C TRP A 275 -10.84 45.24 20.54
N TRP A 276 -11.91 45.37 21.34
CA TRP A 276 -12.09 46.44 22.35
C TRP A 276 -11.45 46.14 23.71
N ARG A 277 -10.66 45.07 23.86
CA ARG A 277 -10.05 44.62 25.13
C ARG A 277 -9.34 45.70 25.95
N PHE A 278 -8.78 46.72 25.29
CA PHE A 278 -8.09 47.84 25.94
C PHE A 278 -9.02 48.76 26.75
N LEU A 279 -10.33 48.75 26.47
CA LEU A 279 -11.33 49.51 27.24
C LEU A 279 -11.71 48.82 28.56
N SER A 280 -11.48 47.50 28.67
CA SER A 280 -11.79 46.75 29.89
C SER A 280 -10.80 47.08 31.01
N GLY A 281 -11.33 47.53 32.15
CA GLY A 281 -10.55 47.75 33.37
C GLY A 281 -9.96 46.45 33.90
N ASP A 282 -10.75 45.36 33.89
CA ASP A 282 -10.32 44.04 34.33
C ASP A 282 -9.19 43.49 33.46
N PHE A 283 -9.30 43.62 32.13
CA PHE A 283 -8.23 43.18 31.23
C PHE A 283 -6.91 43.91 31.52
N ARG A 284 -6.96 45.24 31.72
CA ARG A 284 -5.77 46.03 32.07
C ARG A 284 -5.20 45.64 33.44
N ARG A 285 -6.07 45.39 34.43
CA ARG A 285 -5.66 44.95 35.77
C ARG A 285 -4.94 43.61 35.71
N TYR A 286 -5.56 42.58 35.12
CA TYR A 286 -4.98 41.24 35.04
C TYR A 286 -3.76 41.18 34.12
N LYS A 287 -3.72 42.00 33.05
CA LYS A 287 -2.51 42.16 32.23
C LYS A 287 -1.34 42.73 33.05
N ALA A 288 -1.60 43.73 33.89
CA ALA A 288 -0.57 44.29 34.77
C ALA A 288 -0.11 43.28 35.84
N THR A 289 -1.04 42.52 36.43
CA THR A 289 -0.73 41.44 37.38
C THR A 289 0.12 40.34 36.72
N PHE A 290 -0.27 39.89 35.52
CA PHE A 290 0.48 38.89 34.75
C PHE A 290 1.89 39.40 34.40
N ALA A 291 2.01 40.65 33.93
CA ALA A 291 3.30 41.27 33.64
C ALA A 291 4.19 41.39 34.88
N GLY A 292 3.62 41.75 36.04
CA GLY A 292 4.37 41.94 37.29
C GLY A 292 4.87 40.64 37.92
N LEU A 293 4.30 39.50 37.55
CA LEU A 293 4.72 38.18 38.03
C LEU A 293 5.69 37.47 37.06
N ARG A 294 6.02 38.08 35.92
CA ARG A 294 7.06 37.61 34.99
C ARG A 294 8.40 38.26 35.29
N LYS A 295 9.48 37.48 35.19
CA LYS A 295 10.85 37.94 35.46
C LYS A 295 11.32 38.99 34.44
N ASN A 296 10.97 38.81 33.17
CA ASN A 296 11.42 39.65 32.05
C ASN A 296 10.34 40.63 31.57
N GLY A 297 9.32 40.90 32.39
CA GLY A 297 8.18 41.72 32.02
C GLY A 297 7.25 41.05 31.00
N LEU A 298 6.40 41.86 30.35
CA LEU A 298 5.39 41.35 29.43
C LEU A 298 5.95 41.15 28.02
N SER A 299 5.95 39.90 27.56
CA SER A 299 6.18 39.53 26.16
C SER A 299 5.03 38.66 25.64
N GLY A 300 4.92 38.52 24.32
CA GLY A 300 3.93 37.63 23.72
C GLY A 300 2.51 38.20 23.59
N ASP A 301 1.61 37.38 23.07
CA ASP A 301 0.21 37.72 22.90
C ASP A 301 -0.71 37.06 23.96
N VAL A 302 -2.01 37.32 23.87
CA VAL A 302 -2.99 36.83 24.86
C VAL A 302 -3.10 35.31 24.84
N ASP A 303 -2.93 34.66 23.69
CA ASP A 303 -2.99 33.20 23.59
C ASP A 303 -1.74 32.57 24.23
N GLU A 304 -0.57 33.18 24.06
CA GLU A 304 0.65 32.81 24.78
C GLU A 304 0.50 33.00 26.30
N TRP A 305 -0.09 34.12 26.76
CA TRP A 305 -0.32 34.36 28.19
C TRP A 305 -1.28 33.33 28.80
N LEU A 306 -2.32 32.95 28.06
CA LEU A 306 -3.24 31.88 28.46
C LEU A 306 -2.51 30.55 28.54
N SER A 307 -1.67 30.22 27.56
CA SER A 307 -0.88 29.00 27.57
C SER A 307 0.06 28.94 28.77
N SER A 308 0.72 30.05 29.13
CA SER A 308 1.60 30.08 30.30
C SER A 308 0.81 29.91 31.61
N ILE A 309 -0.39 30.50 31.72
CA ILE A 309 -1.27 30.31 32.87
C ILE A 309 -1.73 28.84 32.97
N ASP A 310 -2.16 28.25 31.86
CA ASP A 310 -2.57 26.86 31.78
C ASP A 310 -1.42 25.94 32.20
N ALA A 311 -0.20 26.21 31.73
CA ALA A 311 1.00 25.46 32.12
C ALA A 311 1.28 25.53 33.63
N ILE A 312 1.14 26.70 34.28
CA ILE A 312 1.30 26.85 35.73
C ILE A 312 0.21 26.06 36.49
N GLN A 313 -1.04 26.11 36.03
CA GLN A 313 -2.15 25.39 36.65
C GLN A 313 -2.03 23.87 36.47
N THR A 314 -1.60 23.42 35.30
CA THR A 314 -1.27 22.02 35.04
C THR A 314 -0.13 21.55 35.92
N LEU A 315 0.96 22.32 36.05
CA LEU A 315 2.07 21.98 36.95
C LEU A 315 1.59 21.77 38.39
N LYS A 316 0.74 22.67 38.91
CA LYS A 316 0.18 22.57 40.26
C LYS A 316 -0.68 21.30 40.44
N THR A 317 -1.47 20.96 39.42
CA THR A 317 -2.30 19.75 39.43
C THR A 317 -1.45 18.48 39.37
N GLU A 318 -0.49 18.43 38.45
CA GLU A 318 0.43 17.29 38.31
C GLU A 318 1.29 17.11 39.58
N GLN A 319 1.72 18.20 40.23
CA GLN A 319 2.48 18.16 41.48
C GLN A 319 1.65 17.58 42.64
N ASN A 320 0.38 18.00 42.78
CA ASN A 320 -0.51 17.43 43.79
C ASN A 320 -0.75 15.93 43.54
N ASN A 321 -1.01 15.55 42.30
CA ASN A 321 -1.19 14.15 41.93
C ASN A 321 0.04 13.30 42.23
N PHE A 322 1.25 13.85 42.01
CA PHE A 322 2.51 13.19 42.31
C PHE A 322 2.73 12.97 43.83
N ILE A 323 2.38 13.96 44.66
CA ILE A 323 2.44 13.83 46.12
C ILE A 323 1.40 12.80 46.62
N ASP A 324 0.20 12.82 46.05
CA ASP A 324 -0.87 11.88 46.38
C ASP A 324 -0.52 10.44 45.95
N SER A 325 0.15 10.25 44.80
CA SER A 325 0.61 8.93 44.38
C SER A 325 1.72 8.39 45.27
N ALA A 326 2.67 9.25 45.69
CA ALA A 326 3.74 8.87 46.59
C ALA A 326 3.21 8.49 48.00
N SER A 327 2.22 9.22 48.52
CA SER A 327 1.65 8.94 49.84
C SER A 327 0.78 7.67 49.88
N ARG A 328 0.03 7.37 48.82
CA ARG A 328 -0.75 6.11 48.71
C ARG A 328 0.14 4.87 48.62
N GLN A 329 1.34 5.00 48.06
CA GLN A 329 2.31 3.91 47.95
C GLN A 329 3.13 3.69 49.23
N SER A 330 3.03 4.61 50.19
CA SER A 330 3.73 4.59 51.50
C SER A 330 2.88 3.98 52.63
N GLY A 331 1.64 3.56 52.35
CA GLY A 331 0.78 2.85 53.30
C GLY A 331 1.23 1.39 53.47
N PRO A 332 1.02 0.79 54.66
CA PRO A 332 1.59 -0.50 55.06
C PRO A 332 1.24 -1.66 54.12
#